data_AF-A0A955KT08-F1
#
_entry.id   AF-A0A955KT08-F1
#
_cell.length_a   1.000
_cell.length_b   1.000
_cell.length_c   1.000
_cell.angle_alpha   90.00
_cell.angle_beta   90.00
_cell.angle_gamma   90.00
#
_symmetry.space_group_name_H-M   'P 1'
#
loop_
_entity.id
_entity.type
_entity.pdbx_description
1 polymer ?
#
loop_
_entity_poly.entity_id
_entity_poly.type
_entity_poly.pdbx_seq_one_letter_code
_entity_poly.pdbx_strand_id
1 'polypeptide(L)'
;MKTTTIHIRVSEKLKRAAQKVADANGLELSACIRMFLTHMDVRGSIPLPGLTVNGYTKEEEEELLKRMKQPTVPIKDVKAYIASFK
;
A
#
# COMPACT_ATOMS: atom_id res chain seq x y z
N MET A 1 9.81 -28.21 16.24
CA MET A 1 8.78 -27.73 15.29
C MET A 1 8.65 -28.75 14.17
N LYS A 2 7.44 -29.15 13.79
CA LYS A 2 7.26 -30.00 12.59
C LYS A 2 7.34 -29.11 11.35
N THR A 3 8.24 -29.43 10.43
CA THR A 3 8.36 -28.73 9.15
C THR A 3 7.39 -29.34 8.14
N THR A 4 6.71 -28.48 7.38
CA THR A 4 5.81 -28.88 6.29
C THR A 4 6.14 -28.09 5.04
N THR A 5 5.76 -28.62 3.88
CA THR A 5 6.04 -28.02 2.57
C THR A 5 4.76 -27.41 1.99
N ILE A 6 4.90 -26.23 1.38
CA ILE A 6 3.80 -25.56 0.66
C ILE A 6 4.11 -25.62 -0.85
N HIS A 7 3.19 -26.17 -1.64
CA HIS A 7 3.26 -26.20 -3.10
C HIS A 7 2.27 -25.19 -3.69
N ILE A 8 2.75 -24.12 -4.33
CA ILE A 8 1.91 -23.04 -4.87
C ILE A 8 2.06 -22.97 -6.39
N ARG A 9 0.92 -22.96 -7.11
CA ARG A 9 0.89 -22.68 -8.55
C ARG A 9 0.80 -21.17 -8.77
N VAL A 10 1.73 -20.63 -9.58
CA VAL A 10 1.77 -19.22 -9.97
C VAL A 10 2.20 -19.11 -11.43
N SER A 11 1.89 -17.99 -12.07
CA SER A 11 2.40 -17.73 -13.41
C SER A 11 3.92 -17.55 -13.39
N GLU A 12 4.58 -17.96 -14.47
CA GLU A 12 6.03 -17.83 -14.61
C GLU A 12 6.48 -16.37 -14.51
N LYS A 13 5.72 -15.46 -15.14
CA LYS A 13 5.96 -14.02 -15.09
C LYS A 13 5.98 -13.50 -13.65
N LEU A 14 5.00 -13.91 -12.83
CA LEU A 14 4.91 -13.51 -11.43
C LEU A 14 6.10 -14.05 -10.63
N LYS A 15 6.43 -15.34 -10.78
CA LYS A 15 7.56 -15.97 -10.08
C LYS A 15 8.88 -15.26 -10.40
N ARG A 16 9.15 -15.00 -11.69
CA ARG A 16 10.37 -14.30 -12.13
C ARG A 16 10.43 -12.86 -11.60
N ALA A 17 9.30 -12.14 -11.61
CA ALA A 17 9.25 -10.78 -11.08
C ALA A 17 9.52 -10.76 -9.56
N ALA A 18 8.85 -11.62 -8.79
CA ALA A 18 9.04 -11.72 -7.35
C ALA A 18 10.48 -12.13 -6.98
N GLN A 19 11.07 -13.07 -7.73
CA GLN A 19 12.46 -13.49 -7.51
C GLN A 19 13.43 -12.32 -7.70
N LYS A 20 13.29 -11.54 -8.78
CA LYS A 20 14.14 -10.35 -9.00
C LYS A 20 14.08 -9.35 -7.86
N VAL A 21 12.89 -9.13 -7.29
CA VAL A 21 12.71 -8.23 -6.14
C VAL A 21 13.40 -8.80 -4.90
N ALA A 22 13.26 -10.12 -4.65
CA ALA A 22 13.93 -10.78 -3.53
C ALA A 22 15.46 -10.67 -3.66
N ASP A 23 16.01 -10.99 -4.84
CA ASP A 23 17.44 -10.95 -5.13
C ASP A 23 18.00 -9.53 -4.95
N ALA A 24 17.27 -8.50 -5.41
CA ALA A 24 17.65 -7.10 -5.25
C ALA A 24 17.74 -6.67 -3.78
N ASN A 25 17.05 -7.36 -2.88
CA ASN A 25 17.10 -7.14 -1.43
C ASN A 25 18.03 -8.14 -0.71
N GLY A 26 18.78 -8.97 -1.44
CA GLY A 26 19.68 -9.98 -0.86
C GLY A 26 18.95 -11.12 -0.15
N LEU A 27 17.69 -11.38 -0.53
CA LEU A 27 16.83 -12.39 0.09
C LEU A 27 16.47 -13.49 -0.91
N GLU A 28 16.32 -14.71 -0.42
CA GLU A 28 15.68 -15.76 -1.19
C GLU A 28 14.15 -15.62 -1.16
N LEU A 29 13.49 -15.98 -2.26
CA LEU A 29 12.03 -16.00 -2.36
C LEU A 29 11.38 -16.84 -1.24
N SER A 30 12.02 -17.93 -0.83
CA SER A 30 11.54 -18.77 0.28
C SER A 30 11.54 -18.02 1.61
N ALA A 31 12.52 -17.14 1.85
CA ALA A 31 12.60 -16.30 3.04
C ALA A 31 11.49 -15.24 3.03
N CYS A 32 11.25 -14.59 1.88
CA CYS A 32 10.17 -13.63 1.73
C CYS A 32 8.79 -14.26 2.01
N ILE A 33 8.53 -15.47 1.49
CA ILE A 33 7.28 -16.20 1.77
C ILE A 33 7.17 -16.55 3.25
N ARG A 34 8.26 -17.00 3.89
CA ARG A 34 8.26 -17.27 5.34
C ARG A 34 7.92 -16.02 6.14
N MET A 35 8.53 -14.87 5.82
CA MET A 35 8.23 -13.60 6.49
C MET A 35 6.76 -13.21 6.36
N PHE A 36 6.18 -13.38 5.16
CA PHE A 36 4.75 -13.11 4.93
C PHE A 36 3.86 -13.99 5.81
N LEU A 37 4.13 -15.30 5.85
CA LEU A 37 3.36 -16.25 6.67
C LEU A 37 3.53 -15.98 8.17
N THR A 38 4.76 -15.67 8.62
CA THR A 38 5.03 -15.30 10.02
C THR A 38 4.29 -14.03 10.40
N HIS A 39 4.19 -13.03 9.52
CA HIS A 39 3.39 -11.84 9.80
C HIS A 39 1.92 -12.20 10.00
N MET A 40 1.35 -13.06 9.15
CA MET A 40 -0.04 -13.50 9.28
C MET A 40 -0.27 -14.24 10.59
N ASP A 41 0.65 -15.13 10.99
CA ASP A 41 0.57 -15.89 12.24
C ASP A 41 0.66 -14.97 13.48
N VAL A 42 1.63 -14.05 13.49
CA VAL A 42 1.90 -13.17 14.64
C VAL A 42 0.85 -12.07 14.78
N ARG A 43 0.41 -11.46 13.67
CA ARG A 43 -0.49 -10.29 13.69
C ARG A 43 -1.94 -10.60 13.37
N GLY A 44 -2.28 -11.84 13.01
CA GLY A 44 -3.64 -12.23 12.63
C GLY A 44 -4.22 -11.44 11.45
N SER A 45 -3.36 -10.82 10.62
CA SER A 45 -3.76 -9.95 9.51
C SER A 45 -2.86 -10.12 8.29
N ILE A 46 -3.41 -9.85 7.12
CA ILE A 46 -2.67 -9.89 5.85
C ILE A 46 -1.72 -8.67 5.82
N PRO A 47 -0.41 -8.84 5.55
CA PRO A 47 0.58 -7.76 5.48
C PRO A 47 0.48 -6.96 4.17
N LEU A 48 -0.71 -6.50 3.83
CA LEU A 48 -0.91 -5.50 2.79
C LEU A 48 -1.19 -4.16 3.48
N PRO A 49 -0.63 -3.04 2.99
CA PRO A 49 -0.96 -1.73 3.52
C PRO A 49 -2.48 -1.53 3.45
N GLY A 50 -3.09 -1.14 4.56
CA GLY A 50 -4.50 -0.79 4.59
C GLY A 50 -4.71 0.47 3.78
N LEU A 51 -5.23 0.33 2.56
CA LEU A 51 -5.56 1.44 1.71
C LEU A 51 -6.93 2.00 2.07
N THR A 52 -7.08 3.31 1.97
CA THR A 52 -8.36 4.01 2.10
C THR A 52 -9.19 3.77 0.85
N VAL A 53 -10.45 4.20 0.84
CA VAL A 53 -11.34 4.07 -0.34
C VAL A 53 -10.71 4.72 -1.58
N ASN A 54 -9.89 5.75 -1.37
CA ASN A 54 -9.21 6.50 -2.41
C ASN A 54 -7.84 5.90 -2.81
N GLY A 55 -7.45 4.75 -2.24
CA GLY A 55 -6.19 4.07 -2.56
C GLY A 55 -4.95 4.65 -1.89
N TYR A 56 -5.11 5.59 -0.95
CA TYR A 56 -4.01 6.14 -0.16
C TYR A 56 -3.74 5.30 1.08
N THR A 57 -2.54 5.40 1.64
CA THR A 57 -2.35 5.02 3.04
C THR A 57 -3.15 5.97 3.95
N LYS A 58 -3.50 5.53 5.15
CA LYS A 58 -4.21 6.40 6.11
C LYS A 58 -3.46 7.69 6.40
N GLU A 59 -2.14 7.62 6.48
CA GLU A 59 -1.27 8.76 6.75
C GLU A 59 -1.34 9.80 5.62
N GLU A 60 -1.25 9.35 4.36
CA GLU A 60 -1.38 10.20 3.18
C GLU A 60 -2.78 10.84 3.09
N GLU A 61 -3.84 10.08 3.41
CA GLU A 61 -5.20 10.62 3.41
C GLU A 61 -5.41 11.66 4.53
N GLU A 62 -4.85 11.42 5.72
CA GLU A 62 -4.86 12.41 6.81
C GLU A 62 -4.11 13.70 6.43
N GLU A 63 -2.96 13.59 5.76
CA GLU A 63 -2.24 14.75 5.24
C GLU A 63 -3.03 15.50 4.17
N LEU A 64 -3.65 14.80 3.23
CA LEU A 64 -4.52 15.37 2.22
C LEU A 64 -5.70 16.12 2.86
N LEU A 65 -6.39 15.50 3.82
CA LEU A 65 -7.49 16.14 4.55
C LEU A 65 -7.03 17.36 5.35
N LYS A 66 -5.83 17.34 5.94
CA LYS A 66 -5.24 18.51 6.61
C LYS A 66 -4.97 19.64 5.62
N ARG A 67 -4.40 19.34 4.44
CA ARG A 67 -4.19 20.32 3.36
C ARG A 67 -5.51 20.89 2.84
N MET A 68 -6.53 20.07 2.66
CA MET A 68 -7.85 20.52 2.22
C MET A 68 -8.55 21.42 3.25
N LYS A 69 -8.36 21.15 4.55
CA LYS A 69 -8.89 21.97 5.65
C LYS A 69 -8.20 23.33 5.78
N GLN A 70 -7.00 23.49 5.24
CA GLN A 70 -6.28 24.77 5.20
C GLN A 70 -6.46 25.38 3.80
N PRO A 71 -7.51 26.19 3.56
CA PRO A 71 -7.59 26.91 2.29
C PRO A 71 -6.39 27.86 2.19
N THR A 72 -5.45 27.54 1.30
CA THR A 72 -4.27 28.37 1.00
C THR A 72 -4.65 29.69 0.33
N VAL A 73 -5.90 29.86 -0.07
CA VAL A 73 -6.44 31.11 -0.56
C VAL A 73 -7.69 31.43 0.26
N PRO A 74 -7.70 32.51 1.07
CA PRO A 74 -8.95 33.04 1.56
C PRO A 74 -9.71 33.52 0.32
N ILE A 75 -10.67 32.73 -0.15
CA ILE A 75 -11.56 33.14 -1.22
C ILE A 75 -12.46 34.20 -0.59
N LYS A 76 -12.01 35.46 -0.66
CA LYS A 76 -12.71 36.62 -0.08
C LYS A 76 -14.13 36.75 -0.61
N ASP A 77 -14.41 36.17 -1.78
CA ASP A 77 -15.76 36.06 -2.30
C ASP A 77 -15.95 34.82 -3.19
N VAL A 78 -16.50 33.76 -2.60
CA VAL A 78 -16.75 32.48 -3.28
C VAL A 78 -17.72 32.65 -4.46
N LYS A 79 -18.64 33.64 -4.37
CA LYS A 79 -19.57 33.96 -5.46
C LYS A 79 -18.87 34.54 -6.68
N ALA A 80 -17.87 35.40 -6.49
CA ALA A 80 -17.12 36.00 -7.60
C ALA A 80 -16.26 34.96 -8.34
N TYR A 81 -15.65 34.02 -7.59
CA TYR A 81 -14.86 32.93 -8.17
C TYR A 81 -15.72 31.98 -9.01
N ILE A 82 -16.90 31.58 -8.51
CA ILE A 82 -17.79 30.69 -9.28
C ILE A 82 -18.35 31.39 -10.53
N ALA A 83 -18.56 32.70 -10.48
CA ALA A 83 -19.04 33.49 -11.62
C ALA A 83 -17.99 33.63 -12.75
N SER A 84 -16.68 33.52 -12.47
CA SER A 84 -15.63 33.64 -13.49
C SER A 84 -15.37 32.38 -14.32
N PHE A 85 -15.98 31.24 -13.96
CA PHE A 85 -15.90 29.98 -14.70
C PHE A 85 -17.16 29.69 -15.56
N LYS A 86 -18.09 30.64 -15.63
CA LYS A 86 -19.18 30.65 -16.62
C LYS A 86 -18.80 31.50 -17.82
#